data_AF-A0A930RQQ1-F1
#
_entry.id   AF-A0A930RQQ1-F1
#
_cell.length_a   1.000
_cell.length_b   1.000
_cell.length_c   1.000
_cell.angle_alpha   90.00
_cell.angle_beta   90.00
_cell.angle_gamma   90.00
#
_symmetry.space_group_name_H-M   'P 1'
#
loop_
_entity.id
_entity.type
_entity.pdbx_description
1 polymer ?
#
loop_
_entity_poly.entity_id
_entity_poly.type
_entity_poly.pdbx_seq_one_letter_code
_entity_poly.pdbx_strand_id
1 'polypeptide(L)'
;MINAYKNFFKNYAEFTGRSTRPDYWWVWLGNFILSIPFWIIYFYTVFFSAVMDSVSGSASEAAFMFFGLVAIIYAVFYLAILVPTIALSVRRLRDAGFHWAFIFLHFVPIVGRFALLVLLAMPSKEVEIVTINRPKEVESEEISPFE
;
A
#
# COMPACT_ATOMS: atom_id res chain seq x y z
N MET A 1 5.63 -8.76 10.12
CA MET A 1 6.18 -8.58 8.75
C MET A 1 5.97 -9.82 7.86
N ILE A 2 6.53 -10.99 8.19
CA ILE A 2 6.43 -12.20 7.32
C ILE A 2 4.97 -12.63 7.06
N ASN A 3 4.10 -12.58 8.09
CA ASN A 3 2.68 -12.91 7.93
C ASN A 3 1.93 -11.95 6.99
N ALA A 4 2.32 -10.67 6.97
CA ALA A 4 1.75 -9.69 6.05
C ALA A 4 2.10 -10.03 4.59
N TYR A 5 3.35 -10.41 4.32
CA TYR A 5 3.79 -10.87 3.01
C TYR A 5 3.16 -12.20 2.59
N LYS A 6 2.96 -13.14 3.52
CA LYS A 6 2.23 -14.38 3.24
C LYS A 6 0.77 -14.09 2.86
N ASN A 7 0.10 -13.19 3.57
CA ASN A 7 -1.28 -12.79 3.27
C ASN A 7 -1.37 -11.95 1.99
N PHE A 8 -0.34 -11.16 1.67
CA PHE A 8 -0.20 -10.39 0.43
C PHE A 8 -0.25 -11.30 -0.79
N PHE A 9 0.57 -12.36 -0.80
CA PHE A 9 0.60 -13.32 -1.91
C PHE A 9 -0.54 -14.33 -1.85
N LYS A 10 -1.04 -14.72 -0.67
CA LYS A 10 -2.16 -15.67 -0.56
C LYS A 10 -3.47 -15.09 -1.08
N ASN A 11 -3.72 -13.81 -0.79
CA ASN A 11 -4.95 -13.13 -1.19
C ASN A 11 -4.72 -12.23 -2.42
N TYR A 12 -3.73 -12.51 -3.28
CA TYR A 12 -3.31 -11.55 -4.31
C TYR A 12 -4.41 -11.09 -5.27
N ALA A 13 -5.42 -11.94 -5.53
CA ALA A 13 -6.55 -11.66 -6.43
C ALA A 13 -7.90 -11.43 -5.71
N GLU A 14 -7.93 -11.44 -4.37
CA GLU A 14 -9.18 -11.37 -3.61
C GLU A 14 -9.58 -9.93 -3.30
N PHE A 15 -10.46 -9.28 -4.06
CA PHE A 15 -10.78 -7.86 -3.84
C PHE A 15 -11.76 -7.61 -2.69
N THR A 16 -12.31 -8.65 -2.05
CA THR A 16 -13.38 -8.52 -1.05
C THR A 16 -12.92 -8.62 0.41
N GLY A 17 -11.73 -9.18 0.66
CA GLY A 17 -11.22 -9.39 2.02
C GLY A 17 -10.92 -8.10 2.81
N ARG A 18 -10.81 -8.22 4.13
CA ARG A 18 -10.33 -7.14 5.02
C ARG A 18 -8.82 -7.23 5.19
N SER A 19 -8.15 -6.08 5.31
CA SER A 19 -6.69 -6.05 5.55
C SER A 19 -6.38 -5.17 6.76
N THR A 20 -5.60 -5.70 7.69
CA THR A 20 -5.27 -4.94 8.91
C THR A 20 -4.34 -3.77 8.58
N ARG A 21 -4.36 -2.72 9.42
CA ARG A 21 -3.54 -1.53 9.17
C ARG A 21 -2.03 -1.82 9.06
N PRO A 22 -1.46 -2.63 9.97
CA PRO A 22 -0.06 -3.00 9.91
C PRO A 22 0.30 -3.77 8.65
N ASP A 23 -0.58 -4.66 8.14
CA ASP A 23 -0.27 -5.48 6.97
C ASP A 23 0.01 -4.64 5.72
N TYR A 24 -0.78 -3.58 5.52
CA TYR A 24 -0.56 -2.64 4.41
C TYR A 24 0.77 -1.90 4.56
N TRP A 25 1.07 -1.36 5.75
CA TRP A 25 2.29 -0.58 5.97
C TRP A 25 3.56 -1.43 5.87
N TRP A 26 3.51 -2.69 6.32
CA TRP A 26 4.64 -3.62 6.17
C TRP A 26 4.94 -3.95 4.70
N VAL A 27 3.90 -4.13 3.89
CA VAL A 27 4.03 -4.35 2.44
C VAL A 27 4.55 -3.09 1.75
N TRP A 28 4.01 -1.92 2.11
CA TRP A 28 4.44 -0.64 1.55
C TRP A 28 5.92 -0.38 1.85
N LEU A 29 6.34 -0.58 3.11
CA LEU A 29 7.73 -0.41 3.54
C LEU A 29 8.66 -1.39 2.83
N GLY A 30 8.29 -2.67 2.72
CA GLY A 30 9.18 -3.62 2.06
C GLY A 30 9.25 -3.42 0.54
N ASN A 31 8.18 -2.95 -0.12
CA ASN A 31 8.27 -2.49 -1.52
C ASN A 31 9.18 -1.26 -1.66
N PHE A 32 9.17 -0.35 -0.69
CA PHE A 32 10.09 0.79 -0.66
C PHE A 32 11.54 0.33 -0.51
N ILE A 33 11.83 -0.55 0.45
CA ILE A 33 13.18 -1.10 0.67
C ILE A 33 13.68 -1.84 -0.58
N LEU A 34 12.82 -2.64 -1.22
CA LEU A 34 13.18 -3.34 -2.45
C LEU A 34 13.49 -2.39 -3.62
N SER A 35 12.88 -1.20 -3.64
CA SER A 35 13.14 -0.19 -4.68
C SER A 35 14.47 0.53 -4.51
N ILE A 36 15.05 0.57 -3.30
CA ILE A 36 16.25 1.36 -2.98
C ILE A 36 17.44 0.98 -3.88
N PRO A 37 17.82 -0.32 -4.03
CA PRO A 37 18.95 -0.69 -4.88
C PRO A 37 18.74 -0.27 -6.34
N PHE A 38 17.52 -0.38 -6.85
CA PHE A 38 17.18 0.06 -8.21
C PHE A 38 17.40 1.57 -8.39
N TRP A 39 16.94 2.38 -7.44
CA TRP A 39 17.16 3.84 -7.46
C TRP A 39 18.64 4.21 -7.35
N ILE A 40 19.42 3.49 -6.53
CA ILE A 40 20.86 3.70 -6.41
C ILE A 40 21.56 3.40 -7.74
N ILE A 41 21.27 2.26 -8.36
CA ILE A 41 21.85 1.88 -9.65
C ILE A 41 21.46 2.90 -10.71
N TYR A 42 20.19 3.29 -10.80
CA TYR A 42 19.72 4.31 -11.73
C TYR A 42 20.43 5.65 -11.54
N PHE A 43 20.54 6.12 -10.29
CA PHE A 43 21.22 7.37 -10.00
C PHE A 43 22.71 7.30 -10.38
N TYR A 44 23.38 6.20 -10.04
CA TYR A 44 24.79 5.98 -10.41
C TYR A 44 24.98 5.96 -11.92
N THR A 45 24.16 5.23 -12.67
CA THR A 45 24.30 5.12 -14.14
C THR A 45 24.01 6.43 -14.84
N VAL A 46 22.97 7.16 -14.43
CA VAL A 46 22.62 8.48 -15.01
C VAL A 46 23.68 9.52 -14.66
N PHE A 47 24.11 9.59 -13.40
CA PHE A 47 25.15 10.52 -12.97
C PHE A 47 26.49 10.23 -13.67
N PHE A 48 26.93 8.97 -13.67
CA PHE A 48 28.15 8.55 -14.35
C PHE A 48 28.08 8.84 -15.85
N SER A 49 26.94 8.57 -16.49
CA SER A 49 26.73 8.89 -17.90
C SER A 49 26.83 10.41 -18.16
N ALA A 50 26.24 11.25 -17.32
CA ALA A 50 26.31 12.70 -17.48
C ALA A 50 27.75 13.22 -17.31
N VAL A 51 28.51 12.65 -16.37
CA VAL A 51 29.92 13.01 -16.17
C VAL A 51 30.78 12.56 -17.36
N MET A 52 30.61 11.32 -17.85
CA MET A 52 31.39 10.82 -18.99
C MET A 52 31.09 11.58 -20.29
N ASP A 53 29.82 11.94 -20.54
CA ASP A 53 29.44 12.77 -21.68
C ASP A 53 30.16 14.13 -21.66
N SER A 54 30.28 14.75 -20.47
CA SER A 54 30.99 16.03 -20.30
C SER A 54 32.52 15.95 -20.50
N VAL A 55 33.13 14.76 -20.38
CA VAL A 55 34.58 14.57 -20.45
C VAL A 55 35.02 14.03 -21.81
N SER A 56 34.33 13.01 -22.33
CA SER A 56 34.75 12.29 -23.54
C SER A 56 33.80 12.46 -24.72
N GLY A 57 32.65 13.12 -24.55
CA GLY A 57 31.61 13.23 -25.60
C GLY A 57 31.12 11.86 -26.10
N SER A 58 31.37 10.80 -25.34
CA SER A 58 31.06 9.43 -25.69
C SER A 58 30.23 8.81 -24.57
N ALA A 59 28.94 8.61 -24.87
CA ALA A 59 28.07 7.79 -24.06
C ALA A 59 28.55 6.33 -24.11
N SER A 60 28.90 5.75 -22.96
CA SER A 60 29.22 4.32 -22.90
C SER A 60 27.96 3.47 -23.16
N GLU A 61 27.82 2.97 -24.38
CA GLU A 61 26.69 2.11 -24.78
C GLU A 61 26.51 0.91 -23.84
N ALA A 62 27.63 0.37 -23.33
CA ALA A 62 27.64 -0.72 -22.36
C ALA A 62 26.91 -0.40 -21.04
N ALA A 63 27.00 0.85 -20.54
CA ALA A 63 26.33 1.24 -19.31
C ALA A 63 24.80 1.29 -19.47
N PHE A 64 24.34 1.77 -20.63
CA PHE A 64 22.91 1.77 -20.97
C PHE A 64 22.36 0.36 -21.16
N MET A 65 23.12 -0.54 -21.79
CA MET A 65 22.74 -1.95 -21.93
C MET A 65 22.64 -2.66 -20.57
N PHE A 66 23.62 -2.44 -19.67
CA PHE A 66 23.57 -3.00 -18.32
C PHE A 66 22.37 -2.48 -17.52
N PHE A 67 22.13 -1.18 -17.54
CA PHE A 67 20.95 -0.58 -16.92
C PHE A 67 19.65 -1.14 -17.51
N GLY A 68 19.57 -1.27 -18.83
CA GLY A 68 18.41 -1.83 -19.53
C GLY A 68 18.08 -3.25 -19.07
N LEU A 69 19.08 -4.13 -18.95
CA LEU A 69 18.89 -5.50 -18.47
C LEU A 69 18.38 -5.53 -17.02
N VAL A 70 18.99 -4.74 -16.14
CA VAL A 70 18.55 -4.63 -14.73
C VAL A 70 17.13 -4.09 -14.66
N ALA A 71 16.80 -3.07 -15.47
CA ALA A 71 15.47 -2.48 -15.53
C ALA A 71 14.41 -3.49 -16.00
N ILE A 72 14.72 -4.36 -16.97
CA ILE A 72 13.80 -5.40 -17.42
C ILE A 72 13.50 -6.39 -16.28
N ILE A 73 14.52 -6.84 -15.54
CA ILE A 73 14.33 -7.77 -14.41
C ILE A 73 13.43 -7.13 -13.34
N TYR A 74 13.72 -5.89 -12.96
CA TYR A 74 12.88 -5.17 -12.01
C TYR A 74 11.47 -4.92 -12.55
N ALA A 75 11.30 -4.64 -13.84
CA ALA A 75 10.00 -4.45 -14.46
C ALA A 75 9.14 -5.72 -14.37
N VAL A 76 9.71 -6.89 -14.66
CA VAL A 76 9.01 -8.18 -14.50
C VAL A 76 8.60 -8.41 -13.05
N PHE A 77 9.50 -8.12 -12.10
CA PHE A 77 9.20 -8.22 -10.68
C PHE A 77 8.06 -7.27 -10.27
N TYR A 78 8.12 -6.01 -10.67
CA TYR A 78 7.10 -5.00 -10.37
C TYR A 78 5.74 -5.36 -10.99
N LEU A 79 5.72 -5.95 -12.18
CA LEU A 79 4.49 -6.46 -12.80
C LEU A 79 3.86 -7.59 -11.96
N ALA A 80 4.67 -8.51 -11.43
CA ALA A 80 4.16 -9.58 -10.58
C ALA A 80 3.52 -9.06 -9.28
N ILE A 81 4.08 -8.01 -8.68
CA ILE A 81 3.53 -7.40 -7.46
C ILE A 81 2.48 -6.31 -7.72
N LEU A 82 2.27 -5.90 -8.98
CA LEU A 82 1.34 -4.83 -9.34
C LEU A 82 -0.10 -5.17 -8.93
N VAL A 83 -0.58 -6.35 -9.34
CA VAL A 83 -1.94 -6.84 -9.04
C VAL A 83 -2.21 -6.88 -7.53
N PRO A 84 -1.39 -7.55 -6.70
CA PRO A 84 -1.64 -7.58 -5.25
C PRO A 84 -1.52 -6.20 -4.58
N THR A 85 -0.68 -5.30 -5.09
CA THR A 85 -0.56 -3.93 -4.55
C THR A 85 -1.82 -3.12 -4.81
N ILE A 86 -2.41 -3.25 -6.00
CA ILE A 86 -3.71 -2.65 -6.34
C ILE A 86 -4.81 -3.27 -5.47
N ALA A 87 -4.86 -4.60 -5.37
CA ALA A 87 -5.86 -5.31 -4.58
C ALA A 87 -5.88 -4.86 -3.11
N LEU A 88 -4.71 -4.71 -2.49
CA LEU A 88 -4.60 -4.22 -1.11
C LEU A 88 -5.00 -2.75 -0.97
N SER A 89 -4.62 -1.90 -1.92
CA SER A 89 -4.98 -0.49 -1.90
C SER A 89 -6.50 -0.32 -1.98
N VAL A 90 -7.17 -1.10 -2.83
CA VAL A 90 -8.64 -1.13 -2.95
C VAL A 90 -9.30 -1.58 -1.65
N ARG A 91 -8.81 -2.66 -1.01
CA ARG A 91 -9.35 -3.11 0.28
C ARG A 91 -9.24 -2.04 1.35
N ARG A 92 -8.07 -1.40 1.47
CA ARG A 92 -7.83 -0.40 2.51
C ARG A 92 -8.63 0.89 2.28
N LEU A 93 -8.79 1.32 1.03
CA LEU A 93 -9.68 2.45 0.70
C LEU A 93 -11.13 2.13 1.09
N ARG A 94 -11.62 0.93 0.77
CA ARG A 94 -12.96 0.49 1.15
C ARG A 94 -13.12 0.34 2.67
N ASP A 95 -12.12 -0.20 3.35
CA ASP A 95 -12.09 -0.36 4.82
C ASP A 95 -12.06 1.01 5.53
N ALA A 96 -11.50 2.04 4.91
CA ALA A 96 -11.53 3.42 5.41
C ALA A 96 -12.86 4.16 5.09
N GLY A 97 -13.78 3.52 4.36
CA GLY A 97 -15.07 4.09 3.98
C GLY A 97 -15.05 4.99 2.74
N PHE A 98 -13.98 4.93 1.93
CA PHE A 98 -13.86 5.68 0.68
C PHE A 98 -14.16 4.80 -0.53
N HIS A 99 -14.51 5.45 -1.65
CA HIS A 99 -14.74 4.74 -2.91
C HIS A 99 -13.41 4.18 -3.45
N TRP A 100 -13.42 3.01 -4.10
CA TRP A 100 -12.20 2.40 -4.65
C TRP A 100 -11.54 3.27 -5.75
N ALA A 101 -12.33 4.11 -6.42
CA ALA A 101 -11.88 5.01 -7.48
C ALA A 101 -10.85 6.06 -7.00
N PHE A 102 -10.72 6.29 -5.69
CA PHE A 102 -9.66 7.13 -5.16
C PHE A 102 -8.26 6.62 -5.53
N ILE A 103 -8.10 5.35 -5.93
CA ILE A 103 -6.84 4.82 -6.46
C ILE A 103 -6.33 5.61 -7.68
N PHE A 104 -7.22 6.24 -8.47
CA PHE A 104 -6.84 7.08 -9.60
C PHE A 104 -6.13 8.37 -9.21
N LEU A 105 -6.19 8.79 -7.93
CA LEU A 105 -5.33 9.86 -7.42
C LEU A 105 -3.85 9.52 -7.57
N HIS A 106 -3.48 8.25 -7.77
CA HIS A 106 -2.10 7.89 -8.04
C HIS A 106 -1.57 8.52 -9.35
N PHE A 107 -2.46 8.80 -10.32
CA PHE A 107 -2.12 9.49 -11.56
C PHE A 107 -1.97 11.00 -11.40
N VAL A 108 -2.44 11.59 -10.29
CA VAL A 108 -2.24 13.02 -10.00
C VAL A 108 -0.87 13.20 -9.32
N PRO A 109 0.09 13.87 -9.97
CA PRO A 109 1.44 14.01 -9.44
C PRO A 109 1.45 14.82 -8.14
N ILE A 110 2.36 14.42 -7.23
CA ILE A 110 2.60 15.03 -5.91
C ILE A 110 1.37 14.94 -5.00
N VAL A 111 0.35 15.78 -5.23
CA VAL A 111 -0.83 15.90 -4.37
C VAL A 111 -1.60 14.59 -4.25
N GLY A 112 -1.80 13.88 -5.37
CA GLY A 112 -2.54 12.63 -5.37
C GLY A 112 -1.82 11.47 -4.67
N ARG A 113 -0.49 11.39 -4.80
CA ARG A 113 0.34 10.43 -4.06
C ARG A 113 0.29 10.65 -2.55
N PHE A 114 0.43 11.90 -2.10
CA PHE A 114 0.35 12.21 -0.67
C PHE A 114 -1.06 12.03 -0.11
N ALA A 115 -2.09 12.48 -0.83
CA ALA A 115 -3.48 12.28 -0.43
C ALA A 115 -3.82 10.79 -0.27
N LEU A 116 -3.39 9.94 -1.20
CA LEU A 116 -3.56 8.49 -1.09
C LEU A 116 -2.84 7.88 0.11
N LEU A 117 -1.61 8.31 0.40
CA LEU A 117 -0.89 7.86 1.59
C LEU A 117 -1.64 8.20 2.88
N VAL A 118 -2.20 9.42 2.96
CA VAL A 118 -3.03 9.85 4.10
C VAL A 118 -4.34 9.05 4.17
N LEU A 119 -5.01 8.84 3.04
CA LEU A 119 -6.23 8.04 2.93
C LEU A 119 -6.00 6.59 3.39
N LEU A 120 -4.87 6.00 3.03
CA LEU A 120 -4.48 4.63 3.42
C LEU A 120 -3.99 4.55 4.89
N ALA A 121 -3.63 5.70 5.48
CA ALA A 121 -3.29 5.86 6.90
C ALA A 121 -4.52 6.00 7.81
N MET A 122 -5.68 6.42 7.26
CA MET A 122 -6.87 6.70 8.06
C MET A 122 -7.40 5.47 8.79
N PRO A 123 -8.01 5.68 9.98
CA PRO A 123 -8.62 4.59 10.70
C PRO A 123 -9.80 4.00 9.93
N SER A 124 -9.91 2.67 9.95
CA SER A 124 -11.13 1.97 9.55
C SER A 124 -12.29 2.52 10.36
N LYS A 125 -13.36 2.98 9.70
CA LYS A 125 -14.58 3.37 10.40
C LYS A 125 -15.17 2.11 11.02
N GLU A 126 -15.20 2.05 12.34
CA GLU A 126 -15.97 1.02 13.03
C GLU A 126 -17.42 1.26 12.65
N VAL A 127 -18.05 0.25 12.05
CA VAL A 127 -19.51 0.22 11.99
C VAL A 127 -19.92 0.12 13.44
N GLU A 128 -20.41 1.22 14.02
CA GLU A 128 -21.12 1.19 15.29
C GLU A 128 -22.23 0.16 15.12
N ILE A 129 -22.01 -1.03 15.68
CA ILE A 129 -23.09 -1.95 15.99
C ILE A 129 -23.87 -1.22 17.06
N VAL A 130 -24.88 -0.45 16.65
CA VAL A 130 -25.92 0.04 17.56
C VAL A 130 -26.44 -1.19 18.26
N THR A 131 -26.07 -1.36 19.52
CA THR A 131 -26.50 -2.45 20.38
C THR A 131 -27.96 -2.20 20.73
N ILE A 132 -28.87 -2.39 19.77
CA ILE A 132 -30.33 -2.33 20.00
C ILE A 132 -30.80 -3.47 20.93
N ASN A 133 -29.92 -4.41 21.29
CA ASN A 133 -30.24 -5.54 22.17
C ASN A 133 -29.53 -5.45 23.54
N ARG A 134 -29.63 -4.32 24.23
CA ARG A 134 -29.79 -4.40 25.70
C ARG A 134 -31.29 -4.49 25.96
N PRO A 135 -31.85 -5.65 26.36
CA PRO A 135 -33.10 -5.63 27.10
C PRO A 135 -32.81 -4.74 28.31
N LYS A 136 -33.56 -3.65 28.47
CA LYS A 136 -33.55 -2.88 29.71
C LYS A 136 -33.78 -3.88 30.84
N GLU A 137 -32.83 -3.99 31.75
CA GLU A 137 -33.09 -4.62 33.04
C GLU A 137 -34.35 -3.95 33.58
N VAL A 138 -35.40 -4.76 33.72
CA VAL A 138 -36.62 -4.38 34.41
C VAL A 138 -36.24 -4.35 35.88
N GLU A 139 -35.61 -3.25 36.27
CA GLU A 139 -35.54 -2.80 37.65
C GLU A 139 -36.94 -2.28 38.00
N SER A 140 -37.84 -3.20 38.32
CA SER A 140 -39.07 -2.89 39.05
C SER A 140 -38.98 -3.62 40.38
N GLU A 141 -38.39 -2.90 41.33
CA GLU A 141 -38.75 -2.85 42.75
C GLU A 141 -39.50 -4.07 43.28
N GLU A 142 -38.80 -4.88 44.09
CA GLU A 142 -39.41 -5.65 45.17
C GLU A 142 -40.15 -4.67 46.09
N ILE A 143 -41.43 -4.44 45.82
CA ILE A 143 -42.33 -3.82 46.79
C ILE A 143 -42.66 -4.89 47.84
N SER A 144 -41.96 -4.81 48.96
CA SER A 144 -42.27 -5.52 50.21
C SER A 144 -43.76 -5.32 50.57
N PRO A 145 -44.55 -6.39 50.69
CA PRO A 145 -45.94 -6.27 51.10
C PRO A 145 -46.04 -6.16 52.63
N PHE A 146 -46.46 -4.97 53.10
CA PHE A 146 -47.10 -4.71 54.40
C PHE A 146 -46.19 -4.65 55.65
N GLU A 147 -45.83 -3.42 56.04
CA GLU A 147 -46.09 -2.90 57.40
C GLU A 147 -47.40 -2.08 57.36
#